data_AF-A0A6M2C1N2-F1
#
_entry.id   AF-A0A6M2C1N2-F1
#
_cell.length_a   1.000
_cell.length_b   1.000
_cell.length_c   1.000
_cell.angle_alpha   90.00
_cell.angle_beta   90.00
_cell.angle_gamma   90.00
#
_symmetry.space_group_name_H-M   'P 1'
#
loop_
_entity.id
_entity.type
_entity.pdbx_description
1 polymer ?
#
loop_
_entity_poly.entity_id
_entity_poly.type
_entity_poly.pdbx_seq_one_letter_code
_entity_poly.pdbx_strand_id
1 'polypeptide(L)' 'MTTITINERTKAGKALLEMAKLLAVTNKGVEINEESPYNPEFIEKILETEKRGNYKTIDPNYIWGSLGLK' A
#
# COMPACT_ATOMS: atom_id res chain seq x y z
N MET A 1 12.67 -19.37 -12.85
CA MET A 1 12.24 -18.29 -11.94
C MET A 1 12.86 -18.57 -10.59
N THR A 2 13.54 -17.59 -10.01
CA THR A 2 14.26 -17.73 -8.73
C THR A 2 13.65 -16.76 -7.75
N THR A 3 13.30 -17.23 -6.55
CA THR A 3 12.70 -16.40 -5.51
C THR A 3 13.75 -16.05 -4.46
N ILE A 4 13.93 -14.75 -4.21
CA ILE A 4 14.80 -14.25 -3.14
C ILE A 4 13.90 -13.79 -1.99
N THR A 5 14.08 -14.35 -0.80
CA THR A 5 13.33 -13.93 0.40
C THR A 5 14.13 -12.88 1.16
N ILE A 6 13.54 -11.72 1.42
CA ILE A 6 14.18 -10.59 2.08
C ILE A 6 13.52 -10.36 3.45
N ASN A 7 14.33 -10.29 4.51
CA ASN A 7 13.84 -9.88 5.83
C ASN A 7 13.99 -8.37 6.03
N GLU A 8 12.89 -7.63 5.83
CA GLU A 8 12.83 -6.16 5.95
C GLU A 8 13.12 -5.63 7.36
N ARG A 9 13.14 -6.48 8.39
CA ARG A 9 13.47 -6.06 9.76
C ARG A 9 14.98 -5.89 9.97
N THR A 10 15.81 -6.39 9.05
CA THR A 10 17.27 -6.34 9.15
C THR A 10 17.86 -5.21 8.30
N LYS A 11 19.01 -4.66 8.70
CA LYS A 11 19.70 -3.59 7.94
C LYS A 11 20.05 -4.04 6.52
N ALA A 12 20.57 -5.27 6.39
CA ALA A 12 20.93 -5.84 5.10
C ALA A 12 19.70 -6.07 4.21
N GLY A 13 18.59 -6.58 4.77
CA GLY A 13 17.36 -6.78 4.03
C GLY A 13 16.76 -5.47 3.52
N LYS A 14 16.72 -4.43 4.34
CA LYS A 14 16.28 -3.09 3.90
C LYS A 14 17.14 -2.54 2.77
N ALA A 15 18.47 -2.62 2.89
CA ALA A 15 19.38 -2.15 1.86
C ALA A 15 19.17 -2.87 0.52
N LEU A 16 18.99 -4.20 0.55
CA LEU A 16 18.74 -4.99 -0.65
C LEU A 16 17.39 -4.65 -1.30
N LEU A 17 16.34 -4.44 -0.50
CA LEU A 17 15.03 -4.02 -0.99
C LEU A 17 15.07 -2.65 -1.66
N GLU A 18 15.73 -1.66 -1.04
CA GLU A 18 15.88 -0.32 -1.61
C GLU A 18 16.65 -0.33 -2.94
N MET A 19 17.72 -1.11 -3.03
CA MET A 19 18.45 -1.31 -4.29
C MET A 19 17.57 -1.97 -5.35
N ALA A 20 16.79 -2.99 -4.99
CA ALA A 20 15.85 -3.62 -5.91
C ALA A 20 14.81 -2.62 -6.42
N LYS A 21 14.25 -1.77 -5.53
CA LYS A 21 13.27 -0.72 -5.90
C LYS A 21 13.87 0.30 -6.86
N LEU A 22 15.09 0.76 -6.59
CA LEU A 22 15.83 1.66 -7.49
C LEU A 22 16.01 1.02 -8.88
N LEU A 23 16.40 -0.25 -8.93
CA LEU A 23 16.60 -0.98 -10.18
C LEU A 23 15.28 -1.19 -10.93
N ALA A 24 14.18 -1.51 -10.25
CA ALA A 24 12.86 -1.67 -10.87
C ALA A 24 12.35 -0.37 -11.53
N VAL A 25 12.65 0.79 -10.92
CA VAL A 25 12.29 2.10 -11.49
C VAL A 25 13.18 2.48 -12.68
N THR A 26 14.48 2.21 -12.59
CA THR A 26 15.48 2.66 -13.58
C THR A 26 15.67 1.70 -14.75
N ASN A 27 15.48 0.40 -14.54
CA ASN A 27 15.72 -0.66 -15.51
C ASN A 27 14.58 -1.68 -15.44
N LYS A 28 13.92 -1.95 -16.58
CA LYS A 28 12.83 -2.94 -16.71
C LYS A 28 13.28 -4.41 -16.50
N GLY A 29 14.45 -4.66 -15.91
CA GLY A 29 15.01 -5.99 -15.67
C GLY A 29 14.73 -6.55 -14.28
N VAL A 30 14.19 -5.75 -13.36
CA VAL A 30 13.80 -6.17 -12.01
C VAL A 30 12.32 -5.90 -11.82
N GLU A 31 11.56 -6.94 -11.51
CA GLU A 31 10.14 -6.87 -11.17
C GLU A 31 9.97 -7.26 -9.70
N ILE A 32 9.38 -6.36 -8.92
CA ILE A 32 9.08 -6.59 -7.51
C ILE A 32 7.59 -6.91 -7.42
N ASN A 33 7.27 -8.18 -7.23
CA ASN A 33 5.91 -8.64 -6.96
C ASN A 33 5.63 -8.54 -5.46
N GLU A 34 5.25 -7.35 -4.99
CA GLU A 34 4.68 -7.16 -3.65
C GLU A 34 3.20 -7.57 -3.70
N GLU A 35 2.84 -8.66 -3.02
CA GLU A 35 1.43 -8.98 -2.80
C GLU A 35 0.84 -7.95 -1.83
N SER A 36 -0.08 -7.12 -2.33
CA SER A 36 -0.85 -6.24 -1.46
C SER A 36 -1.62 -7.09 -0.44
N PRO A 37 -1.60 -6.73 0.86
CA PRO A 37 -2.42 -7.41 1.85
C PRO A 37 -3.93 -7.17 1.63
N TYR A 38 -4.28 -6.22 0.76
CA TYR A 38 -5.66 -5.87 0.43
C TYR A 38 -6.07 -6.48 -0.91
N ASN A 39 -7.30 -6.98 -0.96
CA ASN A 39 -7.95 -7.44 -2.19
C ASN A 39 -7.97 -6.30 -3.24
N PRO A 40 -7.57 -6.54 -4.50
CA PRO A 40 -7.61 -5.55 -5.58
C PRO A 40 -8.97 -4.86 -5.76
N GLU A 41 -10.09 -5.60 -5.66
CA GLU A 41 -11.44 -5.03 -5.79
C GLU A 41 -11.74 -4.01 -4.67
N PHE A 42 -11.21 -4.27 -3.46
CA PHE A 42 -11.33 -3.33 -2.35
C PHE A 42 -10.58 -2.03 -2.64
N ILE A 43 -9.34 -2.13 -3.16
CA ILE A 43 -8.53 -0.96 -3.53
C ILE A 43 -9.24 -0.14 -4.62
N GLU A 44 -9.74 -0.79 -5.66
CA GLU A 44 -10.45 -0.13 -6.76
C GLU A 44 -11.67 0.65 -6.24
N LYS A 45 -12.49 0.03 -5.39
CA LYS A 45 -13.66 0.67 -4.78
C LYS A 45 -13.30 1.93 -3.97
N ILE A 46 -12.19 1.89 -3.21
CA ILE A 46 -11.72 3.04 -2.43
C ILE A 46 -11.27 4.17 -3.36
N LEU A 47 -10.45 3.87 -4.38
CA LEU A 47 -9.96 4.85 -5.34
C LEU A 47 -11.11 5.51 -6.14
N GLU A 48 -12.13 4.75 -6.51
CA GLU A 48 -13.33 5.30 -7.14
C GLU A 48 -14.10 6.23 -6.20
N THR A 49 -14.24 5.85 -4.93
CA THR A 49 -14.96 6.65 -3.93
C THR A 49 -14.25 7.98 -3.65
N GLU A 50 -12.91 7.95 -3.59
CA GLU A 50 -12.08 9.15 -3.46
C GLU A 50 -12.32 10.12 -4.63
N LYS A 51 -12.31 9.63 -5.88
CA LYS A 51 -12.58 10.44 -7.07
C LYS A 51 -13.98 11.05 -7.11
N ARG A 52 -14.98 10.37 -6.55
CA ARG A 52 -16.37 10.88 -6.48
C ARG A 52 -16.49 12.07 -5.52
N GLY A 53 -15.56 12.25 -4.59
CA GLY A 53 -15.55 13.38 -3.65
C GLY A 53 -16.67 13.38 -2.62
N ASN A 54 -17.55 12.37 -2.63
CA ASN A 54 -18.64 12.23 -1.68
C ASN A 54 -18.20 11.31 -0.53
N TYR A 55 -17.42 11.87 0.38
CA TYR A 55 -16.96 11.20 1.58
C TYR A 55 -17.21 12.08 2.81
N LYS A 56 -17.36 11.42 3.97
CA LYS A 56 -17.49 12.10 5.25
C LYS A 56 -16.17 11.99 5.98
N THR A 57 -15.55 13.12 6.29
CA THR A 57 -14.38 13.15 7.17
C THR A 57 -14.82 12.78 8.58
N ILE A 58 -14.15 11.78 9.17
CA ILE A 58 -14.43 11.27 10.50
C ILE A 58 -13.29 11.68 11.42
N ASP A 59 -13.61 12.23 12.60
CA ASP A 59 -12.63 12.42 13.66
C ASP A 59 -12.30 11.06 14.31
N PRO A 60 -11.03 10.60 14.27
CA PRO A 60 -10.63 9.36 14.91
C PRO A 60 -10.90 9.31 16.42
N ASN A 61 -10.88 10.47 17.09
CA ASN A 61 -11.16 10.57 18.53
C ASN A 61 -12.66 10.58 18.84
N TYR A 62 -13.51 10.78 17.83
CA TYR A 62 -14.96 10.89 17.99
C TYR A 62 -15.73 10.28 16.82
N ILE A 63 -15.47 9.00 16.55
CA ILE A 63 -15.97 8.29 15.37
C ILE A 63 -17.50 8.32 15.28
N TRP A 64 -18.20 7.90 16.34
CA TRP A 64 -19.67 7.75 16.32
C TRP A 64 -20.40 9.07 16.18
N GLY A 65 -19.95 10.12 16.88
CA GLY A 65 -20.58 11.43 16.78
C GLY A 65 -20.19 12.18 15.51
N SER A 66 -19.03 11.91 14.91
CA SER A 66 -18.69 12.39 13.56
C SER A 66 -19.64 11.85 12.51
N LEU A 67 -20.21 10.65 12.73
CA LEU A 67 -21.21 10.07 11.84
C LEU A 67 -22.60 10.69 12.03
N GLY A 68 -22.84 11.47 13.09
CA GLY A 68 -24.14 12.08 13.37
C GLY A 68 -25.19 11.08 13.84
N LEU A 69 -24.75 9.92 14.31
CA LEU A 69 -25.61 8.89 14.90
C LEU A 69 -25.96 9.33 16.33
N LYS A 70 -27.26 9.54 16.58
CA LYS A 70 -27.82 9.80 17.92
C LYS A 70 -28.47 8.54 18.46
#